data_AF-A0A2H9UHT7-F1
#
_entry.id   AF-A0A2H9UHT7-F1
#
_cell.length_a   1.000
_cell.length_b   1.000
_cell.length_c   1.000
_cell.angle_alpha   90.00
_cell.angle_beta   90.00
_cell.angle_gamma   90.00
#
_symmetry.space_group_name_H-M   'P 1'
#
loop_
_entity.id
_entity.type
_entity.pdbx_description
1 polymer ?
#
loop_
_entity_poly.entity_id
_entity_poly.type
_entity_poly.pdbx_seq_one_letter_code
_entity_poly.pdbx_strand_id
1 'polypeptide(L)'
;MQRIADHVANGAYFYAKIDWKEYEDWIDGQTKTIFNSVDGLIEKLTERYDLKLTPRQRNYRLEKGYPVCTCIVQRDVFEKYKWTLHLLFTTPKTRDFNLQCGVASQKIVNAKDREKVEKLQEKFKGFTWIKPEIQAEMDLIYSYFKDREPLQFILDTAISLKVTQHMTFELVRTDHKVYKPTEKEYKDRIRSFSWSWRYSKQSYLRMKARLIAVVNKLISQKNNKLAEKNRADLRNFFKMIEAWAVFKSNRQQSGELLHFAQRFVRKKVKKSWQQIEIEPPHLVYLPRLENYADSLDEYRQRRDLFDQYGVEIPLELVRKGEYMPIFNYINLEKMKVENRNKKVDEAMLSETLK
;
A
#
# COMPACT_ATOMS: atom_id res chain seq x y z
N MET A 1 -1.92 2.78 -3.07
CA MET A 1 -1.67 2.33 -1.67
C MET A 1 -1.21 3.42 -0.70
N GLN A 2 -0.04 4.08 -0.87
CA GLN A 2 0.46 5.11 0.08
C GLN A 2 -0.53 6.27 0.24
N ARG A 3 -0.99 6.86 -0.87
CA ARG A 3 -1.95 7.97 -0.87
C ARG A 3 -3.27 7.65 -0.18
N ILE A 4 -3.80 6.44 -0.36
CA ILE A 4 -5.03 5.99 0.35
C ILE A 4 -4.79 6.03 1.86
N ALA A 5 -3.67 5.47 2.34
CA ALA A 5 -3.34 5.48 3.76
C ALA A 5 -3.16 6.90 4.31
N ASP A 6 -2.57 7.82 3.52
CA ASP A 6 -2.42 9.23 3.90
C ASP A 6 -3.77 9.94 4.05
N HIS A 7 -4.71 9.74 3.11
CA HIS A 7 -6.03 10.34 3.19
C HIS A 7 -6.85 9.79 4.37
N VAL A 8 -6.79 8.48 4.61
CA VAL A 8 -7.42 7.86 5.78
C VAL A 8 -6.78 8.38 7.06
N ALA A 9 -5.46 8.53 7.12
CA ALA A 9 -4.76 9.14 8.25
C ALA A 9 -5.11 10.62 8.49
N ASN A 10 -5.74 11.27 7.52
CA ASN A 10 -6.25 12.64 7.58
C ASN A 10 -7.78 12.71 7.75
N GLY A 11 -8.46 11.60 8.06
CA GLY A 11 -9.88 11.58 8.41
C GLY A 11 -10.82 11.20 7.27
N ALA A 12 -10.31 10.69 6.14
CA ALA A 12 -11.16 10.15 5.08
C ALA A 12 -11.68 8.76 5.46
N TYR A 13 -12.67 8.70 6.35
CA TYR A 13 -13.15 7.45 6.95
C TYR A 13 -14.29 6.79 6.17
N PHE A 14 -14.92 7.50 5.25
CA PHE A 14 -15.93 6.93 4.36
C PHE A 14 -15.31 6.71 2.99
N TYR A 15 -15.64 5.61 2.33
CA TYR A 15 -15.14 5.36 0.99
C TYR A 15 -16.10 4.55 0.13
N ALA A 16 -15.97 4.69 -1.18
CA ALA A 16 -16.54 3.81 -2.17
C ALA A 16 -15.44 3.32 -3.12
N LYS A 17 -15.68 2.16 -3.74
CA LYS A 17 -14.75 1.54 -4.69
C LYS A 17 -15.49 1.28 -5.99
N ILE A 18 -14.95 1.78 -7.09
CA ILE A 18 -15.46 1.53 -8.43
C ILE A 18 -14.41 0.71 -9.17
N ASP A 19 -14.80 -0.47 -9.63
CA ASP A 19 -13.99 -1.28 -10.55
C ASP A 19 -14.44 -0.95 -11.98
N TRP A 20 -13.48 -0.64 -12.83
CA TRP A 20 -13.73 -0.13 -14.17
C TRP A 20 -12.87 -0.89 -15.17
N LYS A 21 -13.44 -1.22 -16.33
CA LYS A 21 -12.75 -1.95 -17.39
C LYS A 21 -12.93 -1.22 -18.71
N GLU A 22 -11.81 -0.86 -19.32
CA GLU A 22 -11.73 -0.35 -20.67
C GLU A 22 -11.75 -1.52 -21.66
N TYR A 23 -12.22 -1.25 -22.87
CA TYR A 23 -12.18 -2.21 -23.97
C TYR A 23 -11.44 -1.57 -25.12
N GLU A 24 -10.49 -2.29 -25.69
CA GLU A 24 -9.78 -1.89 -26.91
C GLU A 24 -10.32 -2.73 -28.06
N ASP A 25 -10.77 -2.06 -29.12
CA ASP A 25 -11.16 -2.73 -30.36
C ASP A 25 -10.52 -2.04 -31.58
N TRP A 26 -10.37 -2.81 -32.65
CA TRP A 26 -9.91 -2.33 -33.94
C TRP A 26 -11.13 -2.04 -34.80
N ILE A 27 -11.40 -0.75 -35.02
CA ILE A 27 -12.43 -0.35 -35.98
C ILE A 27 -11.78 -0.27 -37.36
N ASP A 28 -12.35 -1.01 -38.31
CA ASP A 28 -11.95 -1.07 -39.72
C ASP A 28 -10.46 -1.39 -39.95
N GLY A 29 -9.85 -2.15 -39.04
CA GLY A 29 -8.45 -2.60 -39.14
C GLY A 29 -7.40 -1.49 -39.09
N GLN A 30 -7.79 -0.25 -38.77
CA GLN A 30 -6.92 0.93 -38.89
C GLN A 30 -6.75 1.73 -37.60
N THR A 31 -7.76 1.81 -36.73
CA THR A 31 -7.67 2.63 -35.51
C THR A 31 -8.08 1.85 -34.26
N LYS A 32 -7.20 1.90 -33.26
CA LYS A 32 -7.46 1.43 -31.89
C LYS A 32 -8.42 2.40 -31.23
N THR A 33 -9.63 1.94 -30.93
CA THR A 33 -10.62 2.72 -30.19
C THR A 33 -10.74 2.17 -28.78
N ILE A 34 -10.61 3.05 -27.79
CA ILE A 34 -10.84 2.70 -26.38
C ILE A 34 -12.29 3.03 -26.03
N PHE A 35 -13.09 2.00 -25.84
CA PHE A 35 -14.43 2.14 -25.28
C PHE A 35 -14.37 2.15 -23.75
N ASN A 36 -15.36 2.83 -23.15
CA ASN A 36 -15.47 2.94 -21.70
C ASN A 36 -14.19 3.53 -21.07
N SER A 37 -13.63 4.58 -21.68
CA SER A 37 -12.38 5.19 -21.23
C SER A 37 -12.47 5.63 -19.76
N VAL A 38 -11.41 5.35 -19.00
CA VAL A 38 -11.29 5.81 -17.61
C VAL A 38 -11.20 7.34 -17.53
N ASP A 39 -10.73 8.02 -18.57
CA ASP A 39 -10.71 9.50 -18.64
C ASP A 39 -12.12 10.06 -18.55
N GLY A 40 -13.06 9.52 -19.34
CA GLY A 40 -14.45 9.93 -19.30
C GLY A 40 -15.13 9.62 -17.96
N LEU A 41 -14.71 8.55 -17.26
CA LEU A 41 -15.16 8.30 -15.89
C LEU A 41 -14.58 9.34 -14.92
N ILE A 42 -13.29 9.65 -15.02
CA ILE A 42 -12.62 10.65 -14.17
C ILE A 42 -13.26 12.03 -14.34
N GLU A 43 -13.61 12.44 -15.56
CA GLU A 43 -14.31 13.70 -15.82
C GLU A 43 -15.68 13.75 -15.13
N LYS A 44 -16.50 12.70 -15.29
CA LYS A 44 -17.81 12.58 -14.62
C LYS A 44 -17.69 12.64 -13.10
N LEU A 45 -16.71 11.92 -12.54
CA LEU A 45 -16.44 11.95 -11.10
C LEU A 45 -15.91 13.32 -10.65
N THR A 46 -15.13 13.98 -11.50
CA THR A 46 -14.57 15.30 -11.21
C THR A 46 -15.65 16.35 -11.08
N GLU A 47 -16.62 16.34 -12.00
CA GLU A 47 -17.79 17.21 -11.95
C GLU A 47 -18.66 16.88 -10.74
N ARG A 48 -18.99 15.60 -10.53
CA ARG A 48 -19.88 15.17 -9.44
C ARG A 48 -19.33 15.47 -8.05
N TYR A 49 -18.03 15.27 -7.86
CA TYR A 49 -17.39 15.30 -6.54
C TYR A 49 -16.48 16.51 -6.30
N ASP A 50 -16.49 17.49 -7.19
CA ASP A 50 -15.62 18.68 -7.16
C ASP A 50 -14.14 18.32 -6.95
N LEU A 51 -13.60 17.38 -7.73
CA LEU A 51 -12.25 16.84 -7.49
C LEU A 51 -11.11 17.85 -7.73
N LYS A 52 -11.39 18.97 -8.40
CA LYS A 52 -10.43 20.05 -8.74
C LYS A 52 -10.21 21.06 -7.62
N LEU A 53 -10.81 20.89 -6.44
CA LEU A 53 -10.65 21.84 -5.34
C LEU A 53 -9.23 21.87 -4.78
N THR A 54 -8.72 23.08 -4.60
CA THR A 54 -7.44 23.33 -3.92
C THR A 54 -7.51 22.94 -2.44
N PRO A 55 -6.36 22.66 -1.78
CA PRO A 55 -6.33 22.38 -0.33
C PRO A 55 -7.03 23.44 0.53
N ARG A 56 -6.89 24.72 0.17
CA ARG A 56 -7.55 25.83 0.86
C ARG A 56 -9.08 25.77 0.72
N GLN A 57 -9.58 25.54 -0.49
CA GLN A 57 -11.03 25.41 -0.72
C GLN A 57 -11.61 24.18 -0.01
N ARG A 58 -10.87 23.07 0.00
CA ARG A 58 -11.26 21.84 0.71
C ARG A 58 -11.38 22.08 2.22
N ASN A 59 -10.41 22.77 2.82
CA ASN A 59 -10.44 23.13 4.23
C ASN A 59 -11.61 24.06 4.56
N TYR A 60 -11.81 25.11 3.76
CA TYR A 60 -12.94 26.02 3.91
C TYR A 60 -14.29 25.30 3.82
N ARG A 61 -14.42 24.35 2.87
CA ARG A 61 -15.63 23.54 2.72
C ARG A 61 -15.93 22.70 3.97
N LEU A 62 -14.92 22.05 4.52
CA LEU A 62 -15.03 21.30 5.77
C LEU A 62 -15.34 22.19 6.98
N GLU A 63 -14.83 23.43 7.02
CA GLU A 63 -15.19 24.43 8.04
C GLU A 63 -16.64 24.89 7.92
N LYS A 64 -17.19 24.92 6.71
CA LYS A 64 -18.61 25.25 6.44
C LYS A 64 -19.58 24.09 6.63
N GLY A 65 -19.11 22.94 7.11
CA GLY A 65 -19.98 21.79 7.40
C GLY A 65 -20.17 20.83 6.23
N TYR A 66 -19.48 21.02 5.11
CA TYR A 66 -19.69 20.22 3.90
C TYR A 66 -18.57 19.18 3.71
N PRO A 67 -18.89 17.99 3.16
CA PRO A 67 -17.90 16.95 2.91
C PRO A 67 -16.99 17.29 1.72
N VAL A 68 -15.83 16.62 1.68
CA VAL A 68 -14.91 16.65 0.53
C VAL A 68 -14.61 15.22 0.07
N CYS A 69 -14.41 15.06 -1.22
CA CYS A 69 -14.04 13.79 -1.84
C CYS A 69 -12.62 13.85 -2.40
N THR A 70 -11.93 12.72 -2.37
CA THR A 70 -10.71 12.46 -3.12
C THR A 70 -10.90 11.20 -3.94
N CYS A 71 -10.62 11.28 -5.23
CA CYS A 71 -10.51 10.09 -6.08
C CYS A 71 -9.04 9.67 -6.19
N ILE A 72 -8.76 8.39 -5.95
CA ILE A 72 -7.46 7.77 -6.24
C ILE A 72 -7.68 6.73 -7.33
N VAL A 73 -7.09 6.97 -8.48
CA VAL A 73 -7.14 6.07 -9.64
C VAL A 73 -5.93 5.13 -9.59
N GLN A 74 -6.17 3.84 -9.81
CA GLN A 74 -5.13 2.82 -9.81
C GLN A 74 -5.40 1.82 -10.93
N ARG A 75 -4.42 1.60 -11.82
CA ARG A 75 -4.47 0.49 -12.78
C ARG A 75 -4.20 -0.83 -12.07
N ASP A 76 -4.87 -1.90 -12.49
CA ASP A 76 -4.57 -3.25 -12.06
C ASP A 76 -3.13 -3.62 -12.47
N VAL A 77 -2.48 -4.44 -11.65
CA VAL A 77 -1.08 -4.84 -11.86
C VAL A 77 -0.94 -5.84 -13.00
N PHE A 78 -1.97 -6.64 -13.25
CA PHE A 78 -1.95 -7.75 -14.22
C PHE A 78 -2.83 -7.50 -15.43
N GLU A 79 -3.82 -6.61 -15.32
CA GLU A 79 -4.77 -6.31 -16.39
C GLU A 79 -4.65 -4.83 -16.81
N LYS A 80 -3.98 -4.56 -17.94
CA LYS A 80 -3.73 -3.19 -18.45
C LYS A 80 -4.97 -2.31 -18.53
N TYR A 81 -6.10 -2.89 -18.93
CA TYR A 81 -7.36 -2.16 -19.15
C TYR A 81 -8.29 -2.15 -17.95
N LYS A 82 -7.83 -2.64 -16.81
CA LYS A 82 -8.62 -2.67 -15.59
C LYS A 82 -8.12 -1.62 -14.63
N TRP A 83 -9.07 -0.90 -14.06
CA TRP A 83 -8.86 0.22 -13.19
C TRP A 83 -9.70 0.05 -11.94
N THR A 84 -9.16 0.52 -10.83
CA THR A 84 -9.89 0.67 -9.58
C THR A 84 -9.80 2.14 -9.17
N LEU A 85 -10.95 2.75 -8.93
CA LEU A 85 -11.07 4.09 -8.42
C LEU A 85 -11.55 4.02 -6.97
N HIS A 86 -10.80 4.64 -6.07
CA HIS A 86 -11.16 4.79 -4.67
C HIS A 86 -11.66 6.21 -4.43
N LEU A 87 -12.95 6.33 -4.14
CA LEU A 87 -13.54 7.57 -3.66
C LEU A 87 -13.40 7.61 -2.15
N LEU A 88 -12.69 8.60 -1.62
CA LEU A 88 -12.40 8.76 -0.20
C LEU A 88 -13.05 10.06 0.29
N PHE A 89 -13.95 9.94 1.25
CA PHE A 89 -14.75 11.05 1.76
C PHE A 89 -14.31 11.44 3.16
N THR A 90 -14.07 12.74 3.33
CA THR A 90 -13.83 13.36 4.64
C THR A 90 -15.01 14.27 4.94
N THR A 91 -15.60 14.12 6.11
CA THR A 91 -16.62 15.02 6.63
C THR A 91 -16.02 15.92 7.71
N PRO A 92 -16.70 17.00 8.12
CA PRO A 92 -16.25 17.81 9.24
C PRO A 92 -16.06 16.98 10.51
N LYS A 93 -16.97 16.03 10.80
CA LYS A 93 -16.91 15.18 11.99
C LYS A 93 -15.74 14.20 11.92
N THR A 94 -15.49 13.55 10.78
CA THR A 94 -14.36 12.61 10.66
C THR A 94 -13.02 13.33 10.68
N ARG A 95 -12.92 14.54 10.11
CA ARG A 95 -11.75 15.41 10.24
C ARG A 95 -11.47 15.75 11.70
N ASP A 96 -12.47 16.28 12.40
CA ASP A 96 -12.32 16.73 13.79
C ASP A 96 -12.00 15.54 14.72
N PHE A 97 -12.71 14.41 14.55
CA PHE A 97 -12.40 13.17 15.27
C PHE A 97 -10.96 12.74 15.02
N ASN A 98 -10.50 12.73 13.76
CA ASN A 98 -9.14 12.35 13.43
C ASN A 98 -8.10 13.34 13.98
N LEU A 99 -8.39 14.63 14.08
CA LEU A 99 -7.45 15.62 14.64
C LEU A 99 -7.15 15.37 16.12
N GLN A 100 -8.14 14.93 16.90
CA GLN A 100 -7.95 14.64 18.33
C GLN A 100 -7.53 13.20 18.63
N CYS A 101 -7.95 12.24 17.78
CA CYS A 101 -7.84 10.83 18.10
C CYS A 101 -6.38 10.41 18.32
N GLY A 102 -6.11 9.84 19.50
CA GLY A 102 -4.80 9.32 19.87
C GLY A 102 -3.72 10.38 20.01
N VAL A 103 -4.07 11.67 20.08
CA VAL A 103 -3.11 12.77 20.20
C VAL A 103 -2.80 13.08 21.66
N ALA A 104 -1.53 13.15 22.02
CA ALA A 104 -1.08 13.69 23.30
C ALA A 104 -0.93 15.21 23.21
N SER A 105 -1.93 15.97 23.68
CA SER A 105 -1.98 17.44 23.56
C SER A 105 -0.75 18.12 24.14
N GLN A 106 -0.21 17.60 25.25
CA GLN A 106 0.99 18.13 25.90
C GLN A 106 2.26 18.08 25.03
N LYS A 107 2.29 17.19 24.02
CA LYS A 107 3.40 17.08 23.07
C LYS A 107 3.29 18.09 21.91
N ILE A 108 2.19 18.85 21.82
CA ILE A 108 1.99 19.86 20.79
C ILE A 108 2.70 21.15 21.22
N VAL A 109 3.68 21.59 20.44
CA VAL A 109 4.48 22.80 20.73
C VAL A 109 3.67 24.09 20.51
N ASN A 110 2.88 24.15 19.44
CA ASN A 110 2.08 25.33 19.12
C ASN A 110 0.87 25.44 20.05
N ALA A 111 0.77 26.55 20.80
CA ALA A 111 -0.31 26.78 21.77
C ALA A 111 -1.71 26.80 21.15
N LYS A 112 -1.87 27.41 19.96
CA LYS A 112 -3.17 27.46 19.26
C LYS A 112 -3.63 26.07 18.81
N ASP A 113 -2.70 25.27 18.30
CA ASP A 113 -3.00 23.89 17.88
C ASP A 113 -3.30 23.00 19.10
N ARG A 114 -2.59 23.21 20.22
CA ARG A 114 -2.85 22.53 21.49
C ARG A 114 -4.26 22.81 21.99
N GLU A 115 -4.64 24.09 22.09
CA GLU A 115 -5.97 24.52 22.53
C GLU A 115 -7.07 23.95 21.61
N LYS A 116 -6.84 23.96 20.30
CA LYS A 116 -7.77 23.36 19.33
C LYS A 116 -7.96 21.86 19.58
N VAL A 117 -6.87 21.11 19.79
CA VAL A 117 -6.95 19.68 20.07
C VAL A 117 -7.64 19.41 21.40
N GLU A 118 -7.36 20.17 22.46
CA GLU A 118 -8.00 20.01 23.77
C GLU A 118 -9.53 20.24 23.70
N LYS A 119 -9.97 21.28 22.97
CA LYS A 119 -11.40 21.51 22.71
C LYS A 119 -12.05 20.32 21.98
N LEU A 120 -11.36 19.75 21.00
CA LEU A 120 -11.85 18.58 20.28
C LEU A 120 -11.86 17.32 21.17
N GLN A 121 -10.88 17.16 22.07
CA GLN A 121 -10.85 16.06 23.02
C GLN A 121 -12.05 16.11 23.98
N GLU A 122 -12.43 17.29 24.46
CA GLU A 122 -13.64 17.43 25.29
C GLU A 122 -14.92 17.20 24.46
N LYS A 123 -15.00 17.73 23.22
CA LYS A 123 -16.13 17.50 22.30
C LYS A 123 -16.37 16.01 22.00
N PHE A 124 -15.30 15.22 21.87
CA PHE A 124 -15.36 13.79 21.56
C PHE A 124 -15.14 12.90 22.79
N LYS A 125 -15.25 13.45 24.00
CA LYS A 125 -15.08 12.68 25.23
C LYS A 125 -16.19 11.63 25.36
N GLY A 126 -15.77 10.37 25.50
CA GLY A 126 -16.70 9.23 25.53
C GLY A 126 -17.38 8.94 24.18
N PHE A 127 -17.02 9.65 23.10
CA PHE A 127 -17.60 9.42 21.79
C PHE A 127 -17.14 8.08 21.21
N THR A 128 -18.09 7.34 20.64
CA THR A 128 -17.84 6.12 19.88
C THR A 128 -18.63 6.15 18.59
N TRP A 129 -18.03 5.67 17.50
CA TRP A 129 -18.74 5.48 16.24
C TRP A 129 -19.76 4.35 16.39
N ILE A 130 -21.04 4.71 16.45
CA ILE A 130 -22.18 3.79 16.45
C ILE A 130 -22.91 3.88 15.11
N LYS A 131 -23.71 2.86 14.77
CA LYS A 131 -24.43 2.80 13.48
C LYS A 131 -25.22 4.08 13.14
N PRO A 132 -25.99 4.69 14.05
CA PRO A 132 -26.70 5.95 13.77
C PRO A 132 -25.76 7.09 13.38
N GLU A 133 -24.60 7.19 14.03
CA GLU A 133 -23.62 8.24 13.75
C GLU A 133 -22.93 8.04 12.40
N ILE A 134 -22.65 6.79 12.06
CA ILE A 134 -22.10 6.43 10.75
C ILE A 134 -23.12 6.76 9.65
N GLN A 135 -24.40 6.41 9.86
CA GLN A 135 -25.46 6.67 8.90
C GLN A 135 -25.70 8.17 8.69
N ALA A 136 -25.70 8.98 9.76
CA ALA A 136 -25.87 10.42 9.65
C ALA A 136 -24.77 11.07 8.78
N GLU A 137 -23.53 10.62 8.90
CA GLU A 137 -22.43 11.10 8.07
C GLU A 137 -22.54 10.60 6.61
N MET A 138 -23.04 9.38 6.39
CA MET A 138 -23.36 8.89 5.04
C MET A 138 -24.46 9.73 4.38
N ASP A 139 -25.52 10.04 5.11
CA ASP A 139 -26.63 10.87 4.64
C ASP A 139 -26.17 12.30 4.31
N LEU A 140 -25.23 12.86 5.09
CA LEU A 140 -24.55 14.12 4.77
C LEU A 140 -23.79 14.06 3.44
N ILE A 141 -23.04 12.97 3.19
CA ILE A 141 -22.31 12.78 1.93
C ILE A 141 -23.30 12.65 0.76
N TYR A 142 -24.33 11.83 0.91
CA TYR A 142 -25.33 11.58 -0.13
C TYR A 142 -26.16 12.81 -0.46
N SER A 143 -26.60 13.56 0.54
CA SER A 143 -27.34 14.80 0.33
C SER A 143 -26.51 15.87 -0.37
N TYR A 144 -25.23 16.00 -0.01
CA TYR A 144 -24.35 17.01 -0.60
C TYR A 144 -23.99 16.71 -2.05
N PHE A 145 -23.48 15.49 -2.33
CA PHE A 145 -23.04 15.13 -3.69
C PHE A 145 -24.17 14.64 -4.59
N LYS A 146 -25.39 14.46 -4.05
CA LYS A 146 -26.56 13.92 -4.76
C LYS A 146 -26.25 12.58 -5.43
N ASP A 147 -25.50 11.73 -4.71
CA ASP A 147 -25.09 10.40 -5.17
C ASP A 147 -25.41 9.36 -4.09
N ARG A 148 -25.49 8.09 -4.47
CA ARG A 148 -25.75 6.95 -3.58
C ARG A 148 -24.77 5.80 -3.79
N GLU A 149 -23.52 6.11 -4.13
CA GLU A 149 -22.44 5.12 -4.13
C GLU A 149 -22.44 4.34 -2.80
N PRO A 150 -22.22 3.01 -2.80
CA PRO A 150 -22.32 2.20 -1.60
C PRO A 150 -21.14 2.50 -0.65
N LEU A 151 -21.33 3.48 0.23
CA LEU A 151 -20.28 3.95 1.14
C LEU A 151 -20.00 2.88 2.20
N GLN A 152 -18.72 2.71 2.49
CA GLN A 152 -18.20 1.88 3.56
C GLN A 152 -17.47 2.74 4.57
N PHE A 153 -17.54 2.35 5.83
CA PHE A 153 -16.84 3.03 6.93
C PHE A 153 -15.57 2.27 7.30
N ILE A 154 -14.41 2.92 7.22
CA ILE A 154 -13.09 2.29 7.30
C ILE A 154 -12.82 1.54 8.59
N LEU A 155 -13.39 1.99 9.72
CA LEU A 155 -13.18 1.38 11.02
C LEU A 155 -13.99 0.08 11.19
N ASP A 156 -15.08 -0.08 10.44
CA ASP A 156 -15.90 -1.30 10.42
C ASP A 156 -15.46 -2.23 9.28
N THR A 157 -15.29 -1.66 8.09
CA THR A 157 -14.87 -2.36 6.87
C THR A 157 -13.59 -1.75 6.35
N ALA A 158 -12.47 -2.46 6.51
CA ALA A 158 -11.18 -1.98 6.04
C ALA A 158 -11.13 -1.95 4.50
N ILE A 159 -10.52 -0.90 3.93
CA ILE A 159 -10.17 -0.88 2.50
C ILE A 159 -9.24 -2.05 2.25
N SER A 160 -9.61 -2.89 1.28
CA SER A 160 -8.83 -4.04 0.86
C SER A 160 -8.38 -3.92 -0.59
N LEU A 161 -7.16 -4.39 -0.86
CA LEU A 161 -6.55 -4.36 -2.18
C LEU A 161 -5.96 -5.73 -2.49
N LYS A 162 -6.42 -6.34 -3.58
CA LYS A 162 -5.83 -7.57 -4.10
C LYS A 162 -4.58 -7.20 -4.90
N VAL A 163 -3.40 -7.52 -4.36
CA VAL A 163 -2.11 -7.19 -4.99
C VAL A 163 -1.56 -8.37 -5.80
N THR A 164 -1.92 -9.60 -5.45
CA THR A 164 -1.66 -10.80 -6.25
C THR A 164 -2.84 -11.78 -6.11
N GLN A 165 -2.83 -12.88 -6.86
CA GLN A 165 -3.81 -13.96 -6.67
C GLN A 165 -3.82 -14.52 -5.24
N HIS A 166 -2.71 -14.40 -4.51
CA HIS A 166 -2.54 -14.99 -3.18
C HIS A 166 -2.45 -13.95 -2.06
N MET A 167 -2.45 -12.66 -2.38
CA MET A 167 -2.24 -11.58 -1.41
C MET A 167 -3.30 -10.51 -1.57
N THR A 168 -4.10 -10.38 -0.52
CA THR A 168 -4.96 -9.23 -0.28
C THR A 168 -4.39 -8.46 0.90
N PHE A 169 -4.26 -7.15 0.72
CA PHE A 169 -3.86 -6.23 1.77
C PHE A 169 -5.09 -5.55 2.35
N GLU A 170 -5.05 -5.25 3.64
CA GLU A 170 -6.07 -4.49 4.35
C GLU A 170 -5.40 -3.29 5.02
N LEU A 171 -6.00 -2.12 4.87
CA LEU A 171 -5.55 -0.92 5.54
C LEU A 171 -6.08 -0.93 6.98
N VAL A 172 -5.17 -0.89 7.95
CA VAL A 172 -5.55 -0.95 9.37
C VAL A 172 -4.89 0.13 10.19
N ARG A 173 -5.58 0.51 11.25
CA ARG A 173 -4.99 1.29 12.34
C ARG A 173 -4.08 0.39 13.17
N THR A 174 -2.86 0.85 13.42
CA THR A 174 -1.86 0.16 14.23
C THR A 174 -1.38 1.04 15.34
N ASP A 175 -1.39 0.49 16.55
CA ASP A 175 -0.89 1.20 17.71
C ASP A 175 0.64 1.21 17.71
N HIS A 176 1.20 2.24 18.32
CA HIS A 176 2.63 2.31 18.55
C HIS A 176 2.99 1.48 19.77
N LYS A 177 4.10 0.73 19.67
CA LYS A 177 4.67 0.05 20.82
C LYS A 177 5.12 1.11 21.84
N VAL A 178 4.67 0.97 23.07
CA VAL A 178 5.19 1.74 24.20
C VAL A 178 6.55 1.14 24.55
N TYR A 179 7.62 1.86 24.28
CA TYR A 179 8.96 1.45 24.69
C TYR A 179 9.17 1.87 26.15
N LYS A 180 9.86 1.03 26.94
CA LYS A 180 10.33 1.45 28.27
C LYS A 180 11.27 2.65 28.07
N PRO A 181 11.27 3.64 28.99
CA PRO A 181 12.23 4.73 28.92
C PRO A 181 13.64 4.15 28.90
N THR A 182 14.34 4.31 27.78
CA THR A 182 15.75 3.96 27.61
C THR A 182 16.52 5.24 27.32
N GLU A 183 17.82 5.28 27.62
CA GLU A 183 18.71 6.43 27.34
C GLU A 183 18.70 6.91 25.88
N LYS A 184 18.23 6.08 24.94
CA LYS A 184 17.95 6.50 23.57
C LYS A 184 16.63 7.27 23.52
N GLU A 185 16.71 8.57 23.28
CA GLU A 185 15.59 9.45 22.93
C GLU A 185 14.87 8.92 21.67
N TYR A 186 13.91 8.02 21.85
CA TYR A 186 12.96 7.74 20.79
C TYR A 186 12.11 9.00 20.63
N LYS A 187 12.09 9.58 19.41
CA LYS A 187 11.23 10.74 19.09
C LYS A 187 9.83 10.48 19.62
N ASP A 188 9.46 11.28 20.59
CA ASP A 188 8.22 11.13 21.30
C ASP A 188 7.07 11.46 20.36
N ARG A 189 6.27 10.44 20.02
CA ARG A 189 5.25 10.59 18.97
C ARG A 189 4.04 11.35 19.52
N ILE A 190 3.54 12.29 18.73
CA ILE A 190 2.33 13.08 19.02
C ILE A 190 1.09 12.20 18.97
N ARG A 191 0.99 11.29 17.98
CA ARG A 191 -0.09 10.32 17.85
C ARG A 191 0.30 8.95 18.41
N SER A 192 -0.66 8.26 19.03
CA SER A 192 -0.52 6.92 19.59
C SER A 192 -0.67 5.80 18.55
N PHE A 193 -1.16 6.11 17.34
CA PHE A 193 -1.35 5.14 16.27
C PHE A 193 -0.88 5.66 14.90
N SER A 194 -0.77 4.74 13.96
CA SER A 194 -0.54 4.99 12.53
C SER A 194 -1.39 4.07 11.67
N TRP A 195 -1.72 4.51 10.46
CA TRP A 195 -2.32 3.65 9.43
C TRP A 195 -1.26 2.92 8.63
N SER A 196 -1.46 1.62 8.39
CA SER A 196 -0.53 0.83 7.61
C SER A 196 -1.21 -0.37 6.97
N TRP A 197 -0.69 -0.80 5.82
CA TRP A 197 -1.17 -1.98 5.12
C TRP A 197 -0.61 -3.25 5.75
N ARG A 198 -1.50 -4.19 6.05
CA ARG A 198 -1.16 -5.54 6.50
C ARG A 198 -1.70 -6.58 5.51
N TYR A 199 -1.18 -7.79 5.53
CA TYR A 199 -1.85 -8.91 4.86
C TYR A 199 -3.20 -9.17 5.54
N SER A 200 -4.25 -9.42 4.74
CA SER A 200 -5.51 -9.90 5.28
C SER A 200 -5.30 -11.19 6.06
N LYS A 201 -6.15 -11.46 7.06
CA LYS A 201 -6.04 -12.67 7.89
C LYS A 201 -5.96 -13.94 7.02
N GLN A 202 -6.80 -14.02 5.99
CA GLN A 202 -6.82 -15.15 5.07
C GLN A 202 -5.52 -15.25 4.25
N SER A 203 -5.01 -14.13 3.73
CA SER A 203 -3.74 -14.11 2.96
C SER A 203 -2.56 -14.51 3.83
N TYR A 204 -2.48 -14.00 5.05
CA TYR A 204 -1.42 -14.35 6.01
C TYR A 204 -1.41 -15.85 6.33
N LEU A 205 -2.58 -16.45 6.59
CA LEU A 205 -2.69 -17.89 6.83
C LEU A 205 -2.28 -18.72 5.61
N ARG A 206 -2.69 -18.30 4.39
CA ARG A 206 -2.28 -18.97 3.14
C ARG A 206 -0.77 -18.87 2.93
N MET A 207 -0.17 -17.72 3.17
CA MET A 207 1.28 -17.52 3.10
C MET A 207 2.02 -18.43 4.09
N LYS A 208 1.54 -18.49 5.34
CA LYS A 208 2.09 -19.39 6.36
C LYS A 208 2.01 -20.86 5.96
N ALA A 209 0.86 -21.31 5.46
CA ALA A 209 0.67 -22.67 5.00
C ALA A 209 1.59 -23.02 3.81
N ARG A 210 1.69 -22.11 2.83
CA ARG A 210 2.61 -22.25 1.70
C ARG A 210 4.06 -22.35 2.15
N LEU A 211 4.49 -21.49 3.07
CA LEU A 211 5.85 -21.52 3.62
C LEU A 211 6.15 -22.85 4.34
N ILE A 212 5.22 -23.36 5.15
CA ILE A 212 5.35 -24.67 5.81
C ILE A 212 5.48 -25.79 4.77
N ALA A 213 4.65 -25.76 3.72
CA ALA A 213 4.67 -26.78 2.68
C ALA A 213 6.02 -26.80 1.92
N VAL A 214 6.53 -25.62 1.52
CA VAL A 214 7.83 -25.47 0.86
C VAL A 214 8.96 -25.98 1.76
N VAL A 215 8.96 -25.57 3.04
CA VAL A 215 9.99 -25.98 4.01
C VAL A 215 9.94 -27.49 4.28
N ASN A 216 8.76 -28.09 4.42
CA ASN A 216 8.64 -29.54 4.62
C ASN A 216 9.19 -30.33 3.42
N LYS A 217 8.87 -29.91 2.19
CA LYS A 217 9.41 -30.53 0.97
C LYS A 217 10.93 -30.45 0.96
N LEU A 218 11.48 -29.28 1.27
CA LEU A 218 12.92 -29.08 1.34
C LEU A 218 13.60 -29.98 2.37
N ILE A 219 13.01 -30.14 3.57
CA ILE A 219 13.54 -31.04 4.62
C ILE A 219 13.51 -32.51 4.18
N SER A 220 12.46 -32.94 3.50
CA SER A 220 12.25 -34.35 3.13
C SER A 220 13.18 -34.87 2.02
N GLN A 221 13.77 -33.98 1.21
CA GLN A 221 14.50 -34.38 0.00
C GLN A 221 15.98 -34.08 0.14
N LYS A 222 16.78 -35.15 0.33
CA LYS A 222 18.19 -35.04 0.72
C LYS A 222 19.21 -34.97 -0.42
N ASN A 223 18.87 -35.24 -1.68
CA ASN A 223 19.67 -34.91 -2.89
C ASN A 223 18.94 -35.35 -4.18
N ASN A 224 18.69 -34.40 -5.11
CA ASN A 224 18.34 -34.58 -6.55
C ASN A 224 17.82 -33.24 -7.14
N LYS A 225 17.61 -33.16 -8.47
CA LYS A 225 16.93 -32.04 -9.19
C LYS A 225 15.68 -31.49 -8.48
N LEU A 226 15.00 -32.35 -7.73
CA LEU A 226 13.79 -32.05 -6.95
C LEU A 226 14.06 -31.16 -5.72
N ALA A 227 15.22 -31.31 -5.07
CA ALA A 227 15.67 -30.43 -3.99
C ALA A 227 15.96 -29.02 -4.51
N GLU A 228 16.58 -28.90 -5.68
CA GLU A 228 16.85 -27.61 -6.33
C GLU A 228 15.55 -26.89 -6.71
N LYS A 229 14.55 -27.61 -7.22
CA LYS A 229 13.21 -27.08 -7.45
C LYS A 229 12.57 -26.53 -6.15
N ASN A 230 12.71 -27.24 -5.03
CA ASN A 230 12.16 -26.78 -3.74
C ASN A 230 12.91 -25.55 -3.19
N ARG A 231 14.23 -25.47 -3.41
CA ARG A 231 15.03 -24.26 -3.11
C ARG A 231 14.55 -23.08 -3.96
N ALA A 232 14.33 -23.28 -5.25
CA ALA A 232 13.76 -22.27 -6.14
C ALA A 232 12.36 -21.81 -5.69
N ASP A 233 11.50 -22.71 -5.24
CA ASP A 233 10.19 -22.37 -4.68
C ASP A 233 10.30 -21.47 -3.44
N LEU A 234 11.28 -21.72 -2.56
CA LEU A 234 11.52 -20.87 -1.39
C LEU A 234 12.09 -19.50 -1.80
N ARG A 235 13.04 -19.46 -2.73
CA ARG A 235 13.57 -18.21 -3.30
C ARG A 235 12.46 -17.37 -3.93
N ASN A 236 11.55 -18.00 -4.68
CA ASN A 236 10.39 -17.33 -5.28
C ASN A 236 9.42 -16.79 -4.22
N PHE A 237 9.19 -17.55 -3.15
CA PHE A 237 8.39 -17.08 -2.01
C PHE A 237 9.04 -15.86 -1.33
N PHE A 238 10.36 -15.85 -1.20
CA PHE A 238 11.13 -14.74 -0.64
C PHE A 238 11.09 -13.50 -1.52
N LYS A 239 11.34 -13.63 -2.83
CA LYS A 239 11.18 -12.54 -3.79
C LYS A 239 9.78 -11.93 -3.75
N MET A 240 8.75 -12.78 -3.64
CA MET A 240 7.36 -12.32 -3.48
C MET A 240 7.17 -11.53 -2.16
N ILE A 241 7.76 -11.98 -1.05
CA ILE A 241 7.73 -11.22 0.21
C ILE A 241 8.47 -9.89 0.06
N GLU A 242 9.67 -9.86 -0.50
CA GLU A 242 10.47 -8.64 -0.68
C GLU A 242 9.73 -7.58 -1.51
N ALA A 243 9.11 -7.99 -2.61
CA ALA A 243 8.37 -7.09 -3.50
C ALA A 243 7.17 -6.42 -2.81
N TRP A 244 6.55 -7.10 -1.85
CA TRP A 244 5.24 -6.71 -1.32
C TRP A 244 5.26 -6.30 0.16
N ALA A 245 6.22 -6.75 0.96
CA ALA A 245 6.35 -6.49 2.40
C ALA A 245 6.99 -5.12 2.71
N VAL A 246 6.47 -4.08 2.06
CA VAL A 246 7.10 -2.75 1.99
C VAL A 246 6.48 -1.73 2.95
N PHE A 247 5.41 -2.09 3.66
CA PHE A 247 4.74 -1.27 4.67
C PHE A 247 5.05 -1.78 6.08
N LYS A 248 4.93 -0.91 7.09
CA LYS A 248 5.25 -1.27 8.49
C LYS A 248 4.58 -2.57 8.95
N SER A 249 3.26 -2.71 8.78
CA SER A 249 2.53 -3.85 9.31
C SER A 249 2.77 -5.14 8.52
N ASN A 250 2.72 -5.10 7.19
CA ASN A 250 3.00 -6.30 6.40
C ASN A 250 4.47 -6.74 6.50
N ARG A 251 5.43 -5.81 6.66
CA ARG A 251 6.83 -6.12 6.95
C ARG A 251 6.99 -6.84 8.29
N GLN A 252 6.30 -6.37 9.33
CA GLN A 252 6.29 -7.04 10.62
C GLN A 252 5.73 -8.46 10.50
N GLN A 253 4.58 -8.63 9.83
CA GLN A 253 3.98 -9.95 9.60
C GLN A 253 4.92 -10.88 8.80
N SER A 254 5.62 -10.35 7.80
CA SER A 254 6.64 -11.12 7.06
C SER A 254 7.80 -11.53 7.96
N GLY A 255 8.29 -10.65 8.83
CA GLY A 255 9.30 -10.99 9.84
C GLY A 255 8.82 -12.11 10.78
N GLU A 256 7.56 -12.07 11.21
CA GLU A 256 6.95 -13.13 12.04
C GLU A 256 6.86 -14.47 11.28
N LEU A 257 6.52 -14.46 9.99
CA LEU A 257 6.50 -15.66 9.14
C LEU A 257 7.89 -16.28 9.01
N LEU A 258 8.92 -15.45 8.81
CA LEU A 258 10.30 -15.90 8.68
C LEU A 258 10.82 -16.50 10.00
N HIS A 259 10.60 -15.80 11.11
CA HIS A 259 10.97 -16.32 12.43
C HIS A 259 10.23 -17.62 12.77
N PHE A 260 8.95 -17.72 12.39
CA PHE A 260 8.19 -18.96 12.52
C PHE A 260 8.81 -20.10 11.69
N ALA A 261 9.17 -19.85 10.44
CA ALA A 261 9.80 -20.85 9.58
C ALA A 261 11.17 -21.30 10.12
N GLN A 262 11.99 -20.38 10.62
CA GLN A 262 13.26 -20.68 11.27
C GLN A 262 13.09 -21.61 12.46
N ARG A 263 12.12 -21.31 13.36
CA ARG A 263 11.81 -22.19 14.49
C ARG A 263 11.28 -23.55 14.05
N PHE A 264 10.47 -23.58 13.00
CA PHE A 264 9.92 -24.82 12.44
C PHE A 264 11.02 -25.75 11.89
N VAL A 265 11.94 -25.20 11.10
CA VAL A 265 13.13 -25.92 10.63
C VAL A 265 13.95 -26.47 11.80
N ARG A 266 14.32 -25.59 12.75
CA ARG A 266 15.13 -25.98 13.90
C ARG A 266 14.49 -27.13 14.69
N LYS A 267 13.17 -27.11 14.86
CA LYS A 267 12.42 -28.17 15.54
C LYS A 267 12.43 -29.49 14.77
N LYS A 268 12.30 -29.45 13.43
CA LYS A 268 12.16 -30.65 12.58
C LYS A 268 13.48 -31.36 12.28
N VAL A 269 14.54 -30.62 11.99
CA VAL A 269 15.83 -31.19 11.53
C VAL A 269 16.99 -30.95 12.50
N LYS A 270 16.77 -30.24 13.61
CA LYS A 270 17.81 -29.80 14.56
C LYS A 270 18.96 -28.98 13.91
N LYS A 271 18.81 -28.59 12.65
CA LYS A 271 19.72 -27.74 11.89
C LYS A 271 19.35 -26.26 12.01
N SER A 272 20.33 -25.38 11.89
CA SER A 272 20.09 -23.94 11.79
C SER A 272 19.60 -23.58 10.38
N TRP A 273 18.92 -22.43 10.25
CA TRP A 273 18.44 -21.94 8.95
C TRP A 273 19.59 -21.67 7.97
N GLN A 274 20.76 -21.25 8.48
CA GLN A 274 21.97 -21.02 7.71
C GLN A 274 22.52 -22.32 7.09
N GLN A 275 22.36 -23.45 7.77
CA GLN A 275 22.75 -24.78 7.26
C GLN A 275 21.86 -25.29 6.12
N ILE A 276 20.87 -24.50 5.67
CA ILE A 276 20.01 -24.78 4.53
C ILE A 276 20.43 -23.99 3.28
N GLU A 277 21.44 -23.10 3.37
CA GLU A 277 21.99 -22.32 2.24
C GLU A 277 20.93 -21.47 1.51
N ILE A 278 19.98 -20.91 2.27
CA ILE A 278 18.97 -20.00 1.71
C ILE A 278 19.00 -18.68 2.47
N GLU A 279 19.44 -17.65 1.76
CA GLU A 279 19.43 -16.29 2.27
C GLU A 279 18.00 -15.84 2.61
N PRO A 280 17.79 -15.19 3.77
CA PRO A 280 16.50 -14.61 4.12
C PRO A 280 16.20 -13.41 3.21
N PRO A 281 14.90 -13.08 3.00
CA PRO A 281 14.52 -11.95 2.17
C PRO A 281 14.98 -10.61 2.79
N HIS A 282 15.44 -9.70 1.95
CA HIS A 282 15.82 -8.35 2.30
C HIS A 282 14.60 -7.41 2.37
N LEU A 283 14.09 -7.21 3.58
CA LEU A 283 12.87 -6.41 3.80
C LEU A 283 13.15 -4.91 3.95
N VAL A 284 12.87 -4.15 2.90
CA VAL A 284 12.99 -2.68 2.85
C VAL A 284 11.63 -1.98 2.89
N TYR A 285 11.61 -0.75 3.39
CA TYR A 285 10.42 0.11 3.29
C TYR A 285 10.30 0.68 1.89
N LEU A 286 9.07 0.78 1.38
CA LEU A 286 8.81 1.51 0.14
C LEU A 286 9.21 2.99 0.36
N PRO A 287 10.10 3.55 -0.47
CA PRO A 287 10.36 4.98 -0.46
C PRO A 287 9.06 5.76 -0.65
N ARG A 288 8.97 6.94 -0.03
CA ARG A 288 7.80 7.79 -0.22
C ARG A 288 7.87 8.41 -1.61
N LEU A 289 6.88 8.14 -2.45
CA LEU A 289 6.74 8.78 -3.74
C LEU A 289 5.99 10.09 -3.53
N GLU A 290 6.67 11.22 -3.75
CA GLU A 290 6.05 12.54 -3.63
C GLU A 290 4.98 12.72 -4.70
N ASN A 291 5.32 12.50 -5.96
CA ASN A 291 4.37 12.51 -7.06
C ASN A 291 4.68 11.41 -8.06
N TYR A 292 3.66 10.67 -8.50
CA TYR A 292 3.83 9.61 -9.48
C TYR A 292 3.57 10.12 -10.91
N ALA A 293 2.57 10.96 -11.10
CA ALA A 293 2.23 11.54 -12.40
C ALA A 293 1.33 12.76 -12.17
N ASP A 294 1.45 13.78 -13.01
CA ASP A 294 0.56 14.95 -12.99
C ASP A 294 -0.66 14.78 -13.91
N SER A 295 -0.59 13.87 -14.88
CA SER A 295 -1.71 13.52 -15.77
C SER A 295 -1.93 12.01 -15.88
N LEU A 296 -3.09 11.61 -16.39
CA LEU A 296 -3.33 10.19 -16.66
C LEU A 296 -2.40 9.67 -17.76
N ASP A 297 -2.07 10.48 -18.76
CA ASP A 297 -1.15 10.09 -19.83
C ASP A 297 0.25 9.79 -19.30
N GLU A 298 0.78 10.66 -18.43
CA GLU A 298 2.06 10.41 -17.75
C GLU A 298 1.99 9.13 -16.91
N TYR A 299 0.87 8.91 -16.22
CA TYR A 299 0.64 7.69 -15.45
C TYR A 299 0.65 6.44 -16.35
N ARG A 300 -0.08 6.45 -17.47
CA ARG A 300 -0.13 5.34 -18.44
C ARG A 300 1.24 5.05 -19.02
N GLN A 301 1.96 6.08 -19.46
CA GLN A 301 3.28 5.94 -20.06
C GLN A 301 4.28 5.30 -19.09
N ARG A 302 4.35 5.81 -17.85
CA ARG A 302 5.21 5.24 -16.80
C ARG A 302 4.87 3.78 -16.52
N ARG A 303 3.58 3.48 -16.44
CA ARG A 303 3.07 2.14 -16.17
C ARG A 303 3.31 1.17 -17.33
N ASP A 304 3.28 1.63 -18.58
CA ASP A 304 3.62 0.81 -19.76
C ASP A 304 5.12 0.55 -19.83
N LEU A 305 5.96 1.54 -19.52
CA LEU A 305 7.41 1.36 -19.39
C LEU A 305 7.76 0.35 -18.28
N PHE A 306 7.08 0.44 -17.13
CA PHE A 306 7.26 -0.53 -16.05
C PHE A 306 6.88 -1.95 -16.49
N ASP A 307 5.74 -2.13 -17.15
CA ASP A 307 5.30 -3.45 -17.62
C ASP A 307 6.26 -4.03 -18.69
N GLN A 308 6.82 -3.17 -19.54
CA GLN A 308 7.76 -3.59 -20.60
C GLN A 308 9.14 -3.95 -20.05
N TYR A 309 9.68 -3.17 -19.10
CA TYR A 309 11.08 -3.28 -18.69
C TYR A 309 11.28 -3.81 -17.27
N GLY A 310 10.23 -3.86 -16.44
CA GLY A 310 10.28 -4.27 -15.04
C GLY A 310 10.96 -3.25 -14.12
N VAL A 311 11.19 -2.02 -14.59
CA VAL A 311 11.91 -0.96 -13.88
C VAL A 311 11.02 0.28 -13.80
N GLU A 312 10.91 0.86 -12.61
CA GLU A 312 10.16 2.10 -12.40
C GLU A 312 11.00 3.30 -12.88
N ILE A 313 10.50 4.03 -13.87
CA ILE A 313 11.26 5.11 -14.52
C ILE A 313 10.97 6.44 -13.83
N PRO A 314 11.99 7.24 -13.48
CA PRO A 314 11.81 8.59 -12.92
C PRO A 314 10.92 9.48 -13.79
N LEU A 315 10.00 10.22 -13.16
CA LEU A 315 9.05 11.10 -13.84
C LEU A 315 9.75 12.13 -14.74
N GLU A 316 10.86 12.69 -14.27
CA GLU A 316 11.65 13.67 -15.02
C GLU A 316 12.18 13.12 -16.34
N LEU A 317 12.58 11.85 -16.39
CA LEU A 317 13.05 11.22 -17.62
C LEU A 317 11.91 11.00 -18.60
N VAL A 318 10.73 10.60 -18.10
CA VAL A 318 9.54 10.43 -18.93
C VAL A 318 9.09 11.76 -19.54
N ARG A 319 9.16 12.86 -18.79
CA ARG A 319 8.83 14.20 -19.27
C ARG A 319 9.74 14.74 -20.36
N LYS A 320 11.04 14.44 -20.26
CA LYS A 320 12.00 14.82 -21.30
C LYS A 320 11.71 14.12 -22.62
N GLY A 321 11.04 12.95 -22.59
CA GLY A 321 10.63 12.21 -23.78
C GLY A 321 11.79 11.61 -24.60
N GLU A 322 13.03 11.77 -24.14
CA GLU A 322 14.21 11.30 -24.84
C GLU A 322 14.40 9.78 -24.61
N TYR A 323 14.39 9.02 -25.70
CA TYR A 323 14.49 7.56 -25.66
C TYR A 323 15.83 7.07 -25.08
N MET A 324 16.95 7.68 -25.47
CA MET A 324 18.29 7.23 -25.06
C MET A 324 18.54 7.35 -23.55
N PRO A 325 18.22 8.47 -22.86
CA PRO A 325 18.31 8.56 -21.41
C PRO A 325 17.46 7.53 -20.67
N ILE A 326 16.23 7.28 -21.13
CA ILE A 326 15.35 6.26 -20.55
C ILE A 326 16.00 4.87 -20.68
N PHE A 327 16.50 4.54 -21.88
CA PHE A 327 17.14 3.25 -22.15
C PHE A 327 18.43 3.06 -21.34
N ASN A 328 19.27 4.11 -21.24
CA ASN A 328 20.47 4.09 -20.41
C ASN A 328 20.15 3.86 -18.93
N TYR A 329 19.09 4.49 -18.42
CA TYR A 329 18.62 4.27 -17.05
C TYR A 329 18.16 2.83 -16.82
N ILE A 330 17.36 2.28 -17.73
CA ILE A 330 16.89 0.89 -17.65
C ILE A 330 18.07 -0.07 -17.61
N ASN A 331 19.05 0.09 -18.50
CA ASN A 331 20.23 -0.77 -18.54
C ASN A 331 21.03 -0.68 -17.24
N LEU A 332 21.23 0.53 -16.71
CA LEU A 332 21.94 0.74 -15.46
C LEU A 332 21.23 0.07 -14.27
N GLU A 333 19.91 0.18 -14.16
CA GLU A 333 19.14 -0.48 -13.10
C GLU A 333 19.15 -2.01 -13.26
N LYS A 334 19.03 -2.53 -14.48
CA LYS A 334 19.17 -3.98 -14.74
C LYS A 334 20.56 -4.49 -14.35
N MET A 335 21.62 -3.78 -14.74
CA MET A 335 22.99 -4.11 -14.33
C MET A 335 23.17 -4.07 -12.81
N LYS A 336 22.55 -3.11 -12.10
CA LYS A 336 22.58 -3.09 -10.62
C LYS A 336 21.93 -4.32 -10.02
N VAL A 337 20.79 -4.76 -10.55
CA VAL A 337 20.09 -5.97 -10.09
C VAL A 337 20.92 -7.21 -10.39
N GLU A 338 21.47 -7.34 -11.58
CA GLU A 338 22.35 -8.45 -11.97
C GLU A 338 23.61 -8.51 -11.11
N ASN A 339 24.26 -7.37 -10.86
CA ASN A 339 25.46 -7.31 -10.02
C ASN A 339 25.16 -7.61 -8.55
N ARG A 340 23.98 -7.28 -8.03
CA ARG A 340 23.55 -7.73 -6.70
C ARG A 340 23.38 -9.25 -6.67
N ASN A 341 22.72 -9.81 -7.66
CA ASN A 341 22.52 -11.26 -7.75
C ASN A 341 23.86 -12.01 -7.90
N LYS A 342 24.77 -11.51 -8.74
CA LYS A 342 26.12 -12.07 -8.91
C LYS A 342 26.96 -12.01 -7.63
N LYS A 343 26.93 -10.88 -6.90
CA LYS A 343 27.64 -10.79 -5.61
C LYS A 343 27.10 -11.77 -4.57
N VAL A 344 25.80 -12.02 -4.57
CA VAL A 344 25.18 -13.06 -3.73
C VAL A 344 25.67 -14.44 -4.17
N ASP A 345 25.66 -14.73 -5.47
CA ASP A 345 26.10 -16.03 -6.00
C ASP A 345 27.62 -16.28 -5.80
N GLU A 346 28.47 -15.26 -5.97
CA GLU A 346 29.92 -15.33 -5.72
C GLU A 346 30.26 -15.49 -4.23
N ALA A 347 29.52 -14.80 -3.34
CA ALA A 347 29.65 -14.99 -1.90
C ALA A 347 29.31 -16.44 -1.52
N MET A 348 28.20 -16.97 -2.06
CA MET A 348 27.80 -18.37 -1.86
C MET A 348 28.84 -19.37 -2.41
N LEU A 349 29.42 -19.11 -3.59
CA LEU A 349 30.47 -19.94 -4.18
C LEU A 349 31.77 -19.93 -3.36
N SER A 350 32.15 -18.78 -2.83
CA SER A 350 33.37 -18.62 -2.01
C SER A 350 33.28 -19.28 -0.64
N GLU A 351 32.07 -19.43 -0.08
CA GLU A 351 31.81 -20.16 1.17
C GLU A 351 31.76 -21.68 0.95
N THR A 352 31.41 -22.17 -0.25
CA THR A 352 31.47 -23.60 -0.59
C THR A 352 32.85 -24.14 -0.95
N LEU A 353 33.83 -23.25 -1.19
CA LEU A 353 35.22 -23.61 -1.55
C LEU A 353 36.21 -23.49 -0.38
N LYS A 354 35.72 -23.28 0.84
CA LYS A 354 36.46 -23.40 2.11
C LYS A 354 35.90 -24.55 2.93
#